data_AF-A0A8D8TH44-F1
#
_entry.id   AF-A0A8D8TH44-F1
#
_cell.length_a   1.000
_cell.length_b   1.000
_cell.length_c   1.000
_cell.angle_alpha   90.00
_cell.angle_beta   90.00
_cell.angle_gamma   90.00
#
_symmetry.space_group_name_H-M   'P 1'
#
loop_
_entity.id
_entity.type
_entity.pdbx_description
1 polymer ?
#
loop_
_entity_poly.entity_id
_entity_poly.type
_entity_poly.pdbx_seq_one_letter_code
_entity_poly.pdbx_strand_id
1 'polypeptide(L)'
;MDAIWHYMDVFTKFLLCTEIHLSLTALIKNHFKLIASLILIYVIFYFSDPDDDLAPQVDPNLTPVEMWRQRTGIEDFPDVTSLLLSIIHTESMNKLFCDKKTPNKKVWELIARTMEEKGFPLAETTKVAAEKADQKYRNLKRRYKIYIDKVEGRAGNTGTCPADPPPYFDMLHPYLSGRADIHVNQSLLRSSLSYSNTPLSPFRPSPSPTPNTPLSSHSPSPSPTGNRSFFSPPSTPAGPSTDPQFTYHRPPTPSSTSSPSPTPGSSSQSRFNYVKKTIRPQTSKNAELLAYLKESDEKEREIREKEVSGLTAFMTEMLKGMKSLEQQRSETLTTLKKILNKKGRKRKQSSSDDEDD
;
A
#
# COMPACT_ATOMS: atom_id res chain seq x y z
N MET A 1 65.94 -4.62 31.60
CA MET A 1 65.06 -3.43 31.46
C MET A 1 64.66 -3.21 30.01
N ASP A 2 65.59 -3.24 29.05
CA ASP A 2 65.29 -2.96 27.63
C ASP A 2 64.27 -3.91 26.97
N ALA A 3 64.28 -5.20 27.34
CA ALA A 3 63.29 -6.16 26.84
C ALA A 3 61.85 -5.83 27.27
N ILE A 4 61.68 -5.23 28.45
CA ILE A 4 60.36 -4.83 28.96
C ILE A 4 59.87 -3.60 28.21
N TRP A 5 60.75 -2.63 27.94
CA TRP A 5 60.43 -1.46 27.12
C TRP A 5 60.06 -1.83 25.69
N HIS A 6 60.78 -2.77 25.08
CA HIS A 6 60.44 -3.28 23.75
C HIS A 6 59.08 -3.99 23.74
N TYR A 7 58.75 -4.75 24.78
CA TYR A 7 57.45 -5.42 24.88
C TYR A 7 56.29 -4.42 25.06
N MET A 8 56.50 -3.38 25.86
CA MET A 8 55.51 -2.31 26.06
C MET A 8 55.29 -1.49 24.79
N ASP A 9 56.33 -1.21 24.00
CA ASP A 9 56.19 -0.52 22.72
C ASP A 9 55.41 -1.37 21.70
N VAL A 10 55.72 -2.66 21.57
CA VAL A 10 54.99 -3.60 20.69
C VAL A 10 53.53 -3.75 21.13
N PHE A 11 53.27 -3.86 22.43
CA PHE A 11 51.92 -3.98 22.97
C PHE A 11 51.10 -2.70 22.75
N THR A 12 51.70 -1.52 22.92
CA THR A 12 51.04 -0.24 22.67
C THR A 12 50.69 -0.07 21.19
N LYS A 13 51.60 -0.45 20.28
CA LYS A 13 51.35 -0.46 18.83
C LYS A 13 50.25 -1.45 18.44
N PHE A 14 50.19 -2.60 19.09
CA PHE A 14 49.13 -3.59 18.89
C PHE A 14 47.77 -3.05 19.32
N LEU A 15 47.66 -2.46 20.52
CA LEU A 15 46.43 -1.85 21.01
C LEU A 15 45.94 -0.73 20.09
N LEU A 16 46.84 0.18 19.68
CA LEU A 16 46.52 1.27 18.77
C LEU A 16 45.99 0.73 17.43
N CYS A 17 46.60 -0.33 16.91
CA CYS A 17 46.15 -1.00 15.67
C CYS A 17 44.74 -1.60 15.82
N THR A 18 44.45 -2.26 16.95
CA THR A 18 43.12 -2.84 17.19
C THR A 18 42.02 -1.78 17.35
N GLU A 19 42.32 -0.66 17.99
CA GLU A 19 41.37 0.43 18.20
C GLU A 19 41.06 1.19 16.90
N ILE A 20 42.08 1.38 16.05
CA ILE A 20 41.91 1.91 14.69
C ILE A 20 41.07 0.96 13.84
N HIS A 21 41.32 -0.36 13.91
CA HIS A 21 40.52 -1.34 13.19
C HIS A 21 39.05 -1.35 13.64
N LEU A 22 38.77 -1.29 14.95
CA LEU A 22 37.40 -1.26 15.46
C LEU A 22 36.66 0.01 15.02
N SER A 23 37.34 1.16 15.10
CA SER A 23 36.80 2.46 14.67
C SER A 23 36.53 2.50 13.17
N LEU A 24 37.45 1.97 12.35
CA LEU A 24 37.29 1.89 10.90
C LEU A 24 36.13 0.96 10.51
N THR A 25 35.97 -0.16 11.20
CA THR A 25 34.87 -1.11 10.93
C THR A 25 33.50 -0.51 11.31
N ALA A 26 33.43 0.26 12.39
CA ALA A 26 32.21 1.00 12.78
C ALA A 26 31.88 2.11 11.77
N LEU A 27 32.91 2.84 11.31
CA LEU A 27 32.78 3.86 10.27
C LEU A 27 32.25 3.26 8.96
N ILE A 28 32.83 2.14 8.49
CA ILE A 28 32.37 1.42 7.30
C ILE A 28 30.91 0.95 7.45
N LYS A 29 30.52 0.40 8.61
CA LYS A 29 29.14 -0.02 8.85
C LYS A 29 28.15 1.15 8.83
N ASN A 30 28.53 2.31 9.40
CA ASN A 30 27.70 3.50 9.36
C ASN A 30 27.60 4.09 7.95
N HIS A 31 28.70 4.12 7.19
CA HIS A 31 28.65 4.52 5.79
C HIS A 31 27.85 3.55 4.93
N PHE A 32 27.92 2.24 5.18
CA PHE A 32 27.11 1.26 4.45
C PHE A 32 25.62 1.45 4.73
N LYS A 33 25.23 1.74 5.98
CA LYS A 33 23.84 2.11 6.31
C LYS A 33 23.41 3.41 5.64
N LEU A 34 24.28 4.41 5.61
CA LEU A 34 24.01 5.69 4.95
C LEU A 34 23.86 5.51 3.44
N ILE A 35 24.77 4.75 2.82
CA ILE A 35 24.74 4.41 1.38
C ILE A 35 23.50 3.57 1.07
N ALA A 36 23.15 2.55 1.87
CA ALA A 36 21.94 1.77 1.68
C ALA A 36 20.67 2.63 1.84
N SER A 37 20.65 3.57 2.80
CA SER A 37 19.57 4.53 2.97
C SER A 37 19.49 5.51 1.80
N LEU A 38 20.63 5.99 1.28
CA LEU A 38 20.70 6.88 0.12
C LEU A 38 20.30 6.14 -1.16
N ILE A 39 20.66 4.87 -1.32
CA ILE A 39 20.20 4.02 -2.42
C ILE A 39 18.70 3.77 -2.29
N LEU A 40 18.17 3.54 -1.08
CA LEU A 40 16.74 3.37 -0.88
C LEU A 40 15.98 4.67 -1.17
N ILE A 41 16.48 5.82 -0.71
CA ILE A 41 15.93 7.15 -1.01
C ILE A 41 16.02 7.41 -2.51
N TYR A 42 17.18 7.15 -3.14
CA TYR A 42 17.37 7.30 -4.58
C TYR A 42 16.42 6.39 -5.35
N VAL A 43 16.29 5.11 -5.00
CA VAL A 43 15.31 4.21 -5.62
C VAL A 43 13.88 4.71 -5.39
N ILE A 44 13.53 5.23 -4.21
CA ILE A 44 12.21 5.83 -3.95
C ILE A 44 11.98 7.10 -4.79
N PHE A 45 13.01 7.93 -5.00
CA PHE A 45 12.97 9.17 -5.78
C PHE A 45 13.14 8.98 -7.29
N TYR A 46 13.75 7.88 -7.74
CA TYR A 46 13.93 7.54 -9.16
C TYR A 46 12.83 6.61 -9.66
N PHE A 47 12.15 5.86 -8.77
CA PHE A 47 10.93 5.10 -9.09
C PHE A 47 9.62 5.81 -8.69
N SER A 48 9.70 6.92 -7.95
CA SER A 48 8.72 7.99 -8.09
C SER A 48 9.16 8.77 -9.32
N ASP A 49 8.35 8.81 -10.37
CA ASP A 49 8.71 9.48 -11.62
C ASP A 49 9.39 10.84 -11.37
N PRO A 50 10.65 11.03 -11.81
CA PRO A 50 11.28 12.34 -11.85
C PRO A 50 10.84 13.16 -13.08
N ASP A 51 9.65 12.90 -13.62
CA ASP A 51 9.12 13.63 -14.79
C ASP A 51 8.36 14.92 -14.41
N ASP A 52 8.33 15.32 -13.13
CA ASP A 52 7.65 16.56 -12.72
C ASP A 52 8.56 17.79 -12.53
N ASP A 53 9.90 17.74 -12.62
CA ASP A 53 10.70 18.93 -12.23
C ASP A 53 12.05 19.18 -12.97
N LEU A 54 12.24 18.73 -14.21
CA LEU A 54 13.31 19.28 -15.08
C LEU A 54 12.80 19.49 -16.51
N ALA A 55 12.36 20.72 -16.77
CA ALA A 55 11.90 21.20 -18.07
C ALA A 55 13.00 21.16 -19.16
N PRO A 56 12.73 20.55 -20.33
CA PRO A 56 13.35 20.93 -21.59
C PRO A 56 12.62 22.16 -22.17
N GLN A 57 13.38 23.08 -22.77
CA GLN A 57 12.86 24.30 -23.38
C GLN A 57 11.93 24.04 -24.58
N VAL A 58 10.62 24.09 -24.37
CA VAL A 58 9.63 25.01 -24.98
C VAL A 58 9.64 25.44 -26.47
N ASP A 59 10.35 24.82 -27.43
CA ASP A 59 9.96 24.83 -28.88
C ASP A 59 10.38 23.53 -29.65
N PRO A 60 9.56 22.89 -30.52
CA PRO A 60 8.99 21.49 -30.54
C PRO A 60 8.27 20.85 -29.34
N ASN A 61 7.80 21.66 -28.43
CA ASN A 61 7.86 21.32 -27.01
C ASN A 61 6.50 21.39 -26.31
N LEU A 62 5.51 20.76 -26.92
CA LEU A 62 4.36 20.40 -26.11
C LEU A 62 4.77 19.21 -25.23
N THR A 63 4.62 19.36 -23.91
CA THR A 63 4.70 18.22 -22.99
C THR A 63 3.69 17.16 -23.44
N PRO A 64 3.84 15.86 -23.15
CA PRO A 64 2.78 14.89 -23.44
C PRO A 64 1.43 15.35 -22.91
N VAL A 65 1.37 16.03 -21.76
CA VAL A 65 0.13 16.60 -21.22
C VAL A 65 -0.37 17.78 -22.06
N GLU A 66 0.48 18.70 -22.52
CA GLU A 66 0.11 19.77 -23.45
C GLU A 66 -0.25 19.25 -24.85
N MET A 67 0.44 18.23 -25.38
CA MET A 67 0.14 17.56 -26.66
C MET A 67 -1.26 16.96 -26.64
N TRP A 68 -1.66 16.50 -25.46
CA TRP A 68 -2.97 15.96 -25.21
C TRP A 68 -4.04 17.03 -24.98
N ARG A 69 -3.65 18.16 -24.37
CA ARG A 69 -4.45 19.38 -24.20
C ARG A 69 -4.76 20.08 -25.53
N GLN A 70 -3.83 20.04 -26.49
CA GLN A 70 -3.93 20.77 -27.76
C GLN A 70 -4.64 19.98 -28.89
N ARG A 71 -4.67 18.64 -28.85
CA ARG A 71 -5.21 17.78 -29.93
C ARG A 71 -6.74 17.64 -29.97
N THR A 72 -7.41 17.97 -28.88
CA THR A 72 -8.80 17.56 -28.63
C THR A 72 -9.73 18.75 -28.47
N GLY A 73 -9.24 19.93 -28.07
CA GLY A 73 -10.04 21.16 -28.00
C GLY A 73 -11.23 21.09 -27.04
N ILE A 74 -11.21 20.18 -26.06
CA ILE A 74 -12.31 19.94 -25.12
C ILE A 74 -11.94 20.58 -23.77
N GLU A 75 -12.67 21.61 -23.35
CA GLU A 75 -12.45 22.36 -22.11
C GLU A 75 -12.69 21.54 -20.82
N ASP A 76 -13.39 20.40 -20.92
CA ASP A 76 -13.66 19.49 -19.81
C ASP A 76 -12.82 18.22 -19.92
N PHE A 77 -11.53 18.28 -19.57
CA PHE A 77 -10.70 17.08 -19.51
C PHE A 77 -10.92 16.32 -18.19
N PRO A 78 -11.52 15.12 -18.19
CA PRO A 78 -11.43 14.25 -17.04
C PRO A 78 -9.96 13.89 -16.82
N ASP A 79 -9.50 13.97 -15.57
CA ASP A 79 -8.15 13.58 -15.19
C ASP A 79 -7.84 12.17 -15.73
N VAL A 80 -6.77 12.01 -16.50
CA VAL A 80 -6.39 10.73 -17.14
C VAL A 80 -6.36 9.59 -16.12
N THR A 81 -5.97 9.90 -14.89
CA THR A 81 -5.93 8.94 -13.78
C THR A 81 -7.35 8.57 -13.33
N SER A 82 -8.27 9.53 -13.23
CA SER A 82 -9.68 9.24 -12.95
C SER A 82 -10.31 8.37 -14.04
N LEU A 83 -9.96 8.62 -15.30
CA LEU A 83 -10.43 7.83 -16.42
C LEU A 83 -9.90 6.39 -16.32
N LEU A 84 -8.60 6.22 -16.07
CA LEU A 84 -7.98 4.92 -15.85
C LEU A 84 -8.71 4.15 -14.75
N LEU A 85 -8.96 4.79 -13.60
CA LEU A 85 -9.67 4.16 -12.48
C LEU A 85 -11.11 3.78 -12.85
N SER A 86 -11.83 4.63 -13.58
CA SER A 86 -13.19 4.32 -14.04
C SER A 86 -13.24 3.09 -14.95
N ILE A 87 -12.24 2.91 -15.82
CA ILE A 87 -12.15 1.77 -16.73
C ILE A 87 -11.79 0.50 -15.95
N ILE A 88 -10.78 0.57 -15.08
CA ILE A 88 -10.34 -0.57 -14.25
C ILE A 88 -11.50 -1.10 -13.40
N HIS A 89 -12.27 -0.20 -12.81
CA HIS A 89 -13.36 -0.55 -11.90
C HIS A 89 -14.69 -0.86 -12.60
N THR A 90 -14.73 -0.85 -13.93
CA THR A 90 -15.89 -1.35 -14.68
C THR A 90 -16.06 -2.85 -14.44
N GLU A 91 -17.31 -3.31 -14.29
CA GLU A 91 -17.62 -4.72 -13.99
C GLU A 91 -17.00 -5.71 -15.00
N SER A 92 -16.96 -5.33 -16.28
CA SER A 92 -16.35 -6.13 -17.34
C SER A 92 -14.85 -6.38 -17.11
N MET A 93 -14.09 -5.32 -16.78
CA MET A 93 -12.64 -5.41 -16.53
C MET A 93 -12.35 -6.11 -15.21
N ASN A 94 -13.14 -5.81 -14.17
CA ASN A 94 -12.98 -6.46 -12.87
C ASN A 94 -13.20 -7.98 -12.97
N LYS A 95 -14.20 -8.42 -13.73
CA LYS A 95 -14.43 -9.85 -14.02
C LYS A 95 -13.24 -10.50 -14.72
N LEU A 96 -12.58 -9.79 -15.63
CA LEU A 96 -11.37 -10.29 -16.31
C LEU A 96 -10.17 -10.40 -15.36
N PHE A 97 -10.01 -9.49 -14.40
CA PHE A 97 -8.97 -9.60 -13.36
C PHE A 97 -9.21 -10.76 -12.39
N CYS A 98 -10.47 -11.15 -12.17
CA CYS A 98 -10.81 -12.31 -11.36
C CYS A 98 -10.73 -13.64 -12.11
N ASP A 99 -10.74 -13.61 -13.45
CA ASP A 99 -10.66 -14.81 -14.27
C ASP A 99 -9.24 -15.39 -14.26
N LYS A 100 -9.11 -16.63 -13.78
CA LYS A 100 -7.82 -17.36 -13.75
C LYS A 100 -7.30 -17.71 -15.15
N LYS A 101 -8.16 -17.72 -16.17
CA LYS A 101 -7.79 -18.12 -17.54
C LYS A 101 -7.17 -16.99 -18.32
N THR A 102 -7.59 -15.75 -18.05
CA THR A 102 -7.11 -14.58 -18.78
C THR A 102 -5.83 -14.06 -18.13
N PRO A 103 -4.69 -14.03 -18.83
CA PRO A 103 -3.46 -13.51 -18.25
C PRO A 103 -3.59 -12.00 -18.01
N ASN A 104 -3.22 -11.52 -16.81
CA ASN A 104 -3.33 -10.10 -16.43
C ASN A 104 -2.74 -9.13 -17.47
N LYS A 105 -1.67 -9.53 -18.16
CA LYS A 105 -1.06 -8.75 -19.25
C LYS A 105 -2.07 -8.40 -20.36
N LYS A 106 -2.94 -9.35 -20.74
CA LYS A 106 -3.98 -9.13 -21.75
C LYS A 106 -5.06 -8.17 -21.28
N VAL A 107 -5.39 -8.20 -19.98
CA VAL A 107 -6.37 -7.28 -19.38
C VAL A 107 -5.83 -5.85 -19.43
N TRP A 108 -4.57 -5.65 -19.09
CA TRP A 108 -3.92 -4.34 -19.19
C TRP A 108 -3.78 -3.84 -20.64
N GLU A 109 -3.48 -4.71 -21.60
CA GLU A 109 -3.52 -4.37 -23.03
C GLU A 109 -4.92 -3.91 -23.46
N LEU A 110 -5.97 -4.53 -22.95
CA LEU A 110 -7.35 -4.14 -23.23
C LEU A 110 -7.70 -2.78 -22.62
N ILE A 111 -7.30 -2.53 -21.37
CA ILE A 111 -7.49 -1.24 -20.70
C ILE A 111 -6.79 -0.12 -21.48
N ALA A 112 -5.55 -0.36 -21.92
CA ALA A 112 -4.80 0.61 -22.72
C ALA A 112 -5.51 0.96 -24.03
N ARG A 113 -6.08 -0.04 -24.73
CA ARG A 113 -6.90 0.21 -25.93
C ARG A 113 -8.16 1.00 -25.61
N THR A 114 -8.86 0.67 -24.54
CA THR A 114 -10.07 1.42 -24.13
C THR A 114 -9.74 2.87 -23.76
N MET A 115 -8.55 3.13 -23.19
CA MET A 115 -8.09 4.50 -22.97
C MET A 115 -7.82 5.20 -24.30
N GLU A 116 -7.10 4.57 -25.23
CA GLU A 116 -6.85 5.10 -26.57
C GLU A 116 -8.14 5.41 -27.35
N GLU A 117 -9.13 4.51 -27.31
CA GLU A 117 -10.46 4.69 -27.91
C GLU A 117 -11.21 5.90 -27.34
N LYS A 118 -10.99 6.23 -26.06
CA LYS A 118 -11.57 7.42 -25.43
C LYS A 118 -10.82 8.71 -25.77
N GLY A 119 -9.82 8.65 -26.64
CA GLY A 119 -8.93 9.75 -26.99
C GLY A 119 -7.73 9.86 -26.07
N PHE A 120 -7.44 8.81 -25.28
CA PHE A 120 -6.40 8.81 -24.26
C PHE A 120 -5.20 7.83 -24.48
N PRO A 121 -4.32 8.05 -25.48
CA PRO A 121 -3.19 7.15 -25.80
C PRO A 121 -1.95 7.30 -24.89
N LEU A 122 -1.79 6.44 -23.87
CA LEU A 122 -0.67 6.51 -22.90
C LEU A 122 0.75 6.32 -23.51
N ALA A 123 0.87 5.64 -24.65
CA ALA A 123 2.13 5.42 -25.36
C ALA A 123 1.85 5.07 -26.84
N GLU A 124 2.89 5.09 -27.68
CA GLU A 124 2.80 4.74 -29.11
C GLU A 124 2.40 3.29 -29.37
N THR A 125 2.74 2.39 -28.45
CA THR A 125 2.41 0.96 -28.57
C THR A 125 1.53 0.51 -27.42
N THR A 126 0.51 -0.29 -27.72
CA THR A 126 -0.44 -0.81 -26.73
C THR A 126 0.26 -1.56 -25.58
N LYS A 127 1.36 -2.26 -25.87
CA LYS A 127 2.11 -3.02 -24.84
C LYS A 127 2.76 -2.11 -23.82
N VAL A 128 3.43 -1.05 -24.27
CA VAL A 128 4.07 -0.08 -23.38
C VAL A 128 3.01 0.74 -22.63
N ALA A 129 1.92 1.10 -23.30
CA ALA A 129 0.77 1.78 -22.68
C ALA A 129 0.17 0.93 -21.53
N ALA A 130 0.02 -0.37 -21.74
CA ALA A 130 -0.46 -1.31 -20.74
C ALA A 130 0.47 -1.40 -19.52
N GLU A 131 1.78 -1.46 -19.74
CA GLU A 131 2.78 -1.50 -18.67
C GLU A 131 2.76 -0.20 -17.84
N LYS A 132 2.64 0.96 -18.49
CA LYS A 132 2.48 2.25 -17.82
C LYS A 132 1.19 2.31 -16.98
N ALA A 133 0.08 1.83 -17.52
CA ALA A 133 -1.20 1.78 -16.82
C ALA A 133 -1.14 0.88 -15.56
N ASP A 134 -0.59 -0.34 -15.69
CA ASP A 134 -0.40 -1.27 -14.58
C ASP A 134 0.51 -0.66 -13.50
N GLN A 135 1.65 -0.09 -13.90
CA GLN A 135 2.59 0.53 -12.98
C GLN A 135 1.96 1.72 -12.23
N LYS A 136 1.20 2.59 -12.94
CA LYS A 136 0.46 3.70 -12.31
C LYS A 136 -0.55 3.18 -11.28
N TYR A 137 -1.34 2.16 -11.63
CA TYR A 137 -2.32 1.58 -10.72
C TYR A 137 -1.68 0.92 -9.49
N ARG A 138 -0.58 0.17 -9.68
CA ARG A 138 0.21 -0.40 -8.57
C ARG A 138 0.74 0.67 -7.63
N ASN A 139 1.22 1.79 -8.17
CA ASN A 139 1.70 2.93 -7.37
C ASN A 139 0.56 3.56 -6.55
N LEU A 140 -0.61 3.77 -7.15
CA LEU A 140 -1.80 4.25 -6.45
C LEU A 140 -2.22 3.31 -5.33
N LYS A 141 -2.30 2.00 -5.63
CA LYS A 141 -2.63 0.96 -4.66
C LYS A 141 -1.64 0.89 -3.50
N ARG A 142 -0.34 1.07 -3.77
CA ARG A 142 0.70 1.13 -2.73
C ARG A 142 0.51 2.34 -1.81
N ARG A 143 0.28 3.53 -2.38
CA ARG A 143 0.04 4.76 -1.60
C ARG A 143 -1.22 4.63 -0.74
N TYR A 144 -2.30 4.09 -1.31
CA TYR A 144 -3.53 3.78 -0.58
C TYR A 144 -3.27 2.83 0.60
N LYS A 145 -2.54 1.73 0.37
CA LYS A 145 -2.19 0.79 1.44
C LYS A 145 -1.39 1.43 2.57
N ILE A 146 -0.36 2.21 2.22
CA ILE A 146 0.45 2.94 3.22
C ILE A 146 -0.41 3.89 4.04
N TYR A 147 -1.36 4.59 3.41
CA TYR A 147 -2.29 5.47 4.11
C TYR A 147 -3.18 4.70 5.08
N ILE A 148 -3.83 3.63 4.62
CA ILE A 148 -4.68 2.79 5.46
C ILE A 148 -3.90 2.17 6.64
N ASP A 149 -2.69 1.67 6.39
CA ASP A 149 -1.84 1.12 7.45
C ASP A 149 -1.43 2.17 8.50
N LYS A 150 -1.28 3.44 8.10
CA LYS A 150 -1.06 4.56 9.04
C LYS A 150 -2.32 4.90 9.82
N VAL A 151 -3.45 5.03 9.15
CA VAL A 151 -4.75 5.37 9.79
C VAL A 151 -5.17 4.31 10.78
N GLU A 152 -4.96 3.03 10.46
CA GLU A 152 -5.28 1.91 11.35
C GLU A 152 -4.19 1.63 12.42
N GLY A 153 -3.14 2.46 12.50
CA GLY A 153 -2.08 2.29 13.49
C GLY A 153 -1.24 1.02 13.31
N ARG A 154 -1.28 0.39 12.12
CA ARG A 154 -0.48 -0.80 11.77
C ARG A 154 0.96 -0.46 11.41
N ALA A 155 1.18 0.71 10.79
CA ALA A 155 2.52 1.22 10.54
C ALA A 155 3.09 1.73 11.86
N GLY A 156 4.04 0.99 12.44
CA GLY A 156 4.64 1.28 13.74
C GLY A 156 4.83 2.77 14.01
N ASN A 157 4.17 3.25 15.07
CA ASN A 157 4.10 4.62 15.57
C ASN A 157 5.31 5.49 15.17
N THR A 158 5.20 6.17 14.03
CA THR A 158 5.97 7.40 13.80
C THR A 158 4.95 8.51 14.01
N GLY A 159 4.96 9.11 15.20
CA GLY A 159 3.91 9.98 15.73
C GLY A 159 3.74 11.31 14.99
N THR A 160 3.26 11.26 13.75
CA THR A 160 2.81 12.41 13.00
C THR A 160 1.31 12.31 12.76
N CYS A 161 0.62 13.46 12.79
CA CYS A 161 -0.81 13.61 12.52
C CYS A 161 -1.27 12.77 11.31
N PRO A 162 -2.54 12.34 11.27
CA PRO A 162 -3.08 11.62 10.12
C PRO A 162 -2.77 12.44 8.87
N ALA A 163 -1.95 11.85 8.00
CA ALA A 163 -1.58 12.46 6.73
C ALA A 163 -2.85 12.74 5.93
N ASP A 164 -2.84 13.76 5.09
CA ASP A 164 -3.93 13.97 4.14
C ASP A 164 -4.17 12.69 3.31
N PRO A 165 -5.43 12.40 2.93
CA PRO A 165 -5.73 11.23 2.11
C PRO A 165 -4.95 11.28 0.79
N PRO A 166 -4.50 10.13 0.27
CA PRO A 166 -3.75 10.09 -0.98
C PRO A 166 -4.63 10.56 -2.15
N PRO A 167 -4.02 11.02 -3.27
CA PRO A 167 -4.78 11.35 -4.47
C PRO A 167 -5.72 10.22 -4.89
N TYR A 168 -6.93 10.59 -5.33
CA TYR A 168 -7.99 9.66 -5.75
C TYR A 168 -8.45 8.67 -4.67
N PHE A 169 -8.28 9.01 -3.38
CA PHE A 169 -8.75 8.17 -2.27
C PHE A 169 -10.22 7.79 -2.43
N ASP A 170 -11.11 8.74 -2.71
CA ASP A 170 -12.55 8.50 -2.83
C ASP A 170 -12.91 7.54 -3.97
N MET A 171 -12.12 7.52 -5.04
CA MET A 171 -12.31 6.59 -6.15
C MET A 171 -11.76 5.20 -5.84
N LEU A 172 -10.69 5.09 -5.06
CA LEU A 172 -10.01 3.83 -4.74
C LEU A 172 -10.64 3.10 -3.55
N HIS A 173 -11.06 3.85 -2.53
CA HIS A 173 -11.53 3.31 -1.26
C HIS A 173 -12.70 2.34 -1.42
N PRO A 174 -13.76 2.61 -2.21
CA PRO A 174 -14.88 1.67 -2.38
C PRO A 174 -14.47 0.30 -2.93
N TYR A 175 -13.41 0.23 -3.73
CA TYR A 175 -12.96 -1.01 -4.37
C TYR A 175 -11.83 -1.72 -3.62
N LEU A 176 -11.08 -1.00 -2.78
CA LEU A 176 -9.90 -1.53 -2.10
C LEU A 176 -10.09 -1.76 -0.60
N SER A 177 -11.05 -1.09 0.06
CA SER A 177 -11.28 -1.16 1.51
C SER A 177 -11.64 -2.58 2.00
N GLY A 178 -12.33 -3.40 1.21
CA GLY A 178 -12.71 -4.75 1.60
C GLY A 178 -11.70 -5.84 1.23
N ARG A 179 -10.58 -5.50 0.58
CA ARG A 179 -9.69 -6.51 -0.01
C ARG A 179 -8.65 -7.03 0.98
N ALA A 180 -8.55 -8.36 1.08
CA ALA A 180 -7.59 -9.04 1.97
C ALA A 180 -6.11 -8.77 1.61
N ASP A 181 -5.80 -8.42 0.35
CA ASP A 181 -4.44 -8.06 -0.06
C ASP A 181 -4.01 -6.66 0.40
N ILE A 182 -4.98 -5.83 0.77
CA ILE A 182 -4.74 -4.53 1.41
C ILE A 182 -4.73 -4.69 2.94
N HIS A 183 -5.75 -5.36 3.49
CA HIS A 183 -5.88 -5.62 4.93
C HIS A 183 -5.27 -6.97 5.28
N VAL A 184 -3.95 -6.99 5.50
CA VAL A 184 -3.29 -8.21 5.97
C VAL A 184 -3.68 -8.45 7.44
N ASN A 185 -4.59 -9.43 7.64
CA ASN A 185 -4.95 -10.10 8.89
C ASN A 185 -5.72 -9.31 9.96
N GLN A 186 -7.05 -9.28 9.84
CA GLN A 186 -7.95 -9.32 11.02
C GLN A 186 -8.32 -10.75 11.44
N SER A 187 -8.18 -11.77 10.59
CA SER A 187 -8.68 -13.13 10.86
C SER A 187 -7.77 -13.98 11.77
N LEU A 188 -6.46 -13.75 11.78
CA LEU A 188 -5.53 -14.56 12.58
C LEU A 188 -5.37 -14.09 14.04
N LEU A 189 -5.71 -12.83 14.36
CA LEU A 189 -5.60 -12.33 15.74
C LEU A 189 -6.89 -12.51 16.56
N ARG A 190 -8.06 -12.60 15.91
CA ARG A 190 -9.34 -12.75 16.61
C ARG A 190 -9.66 -14.19 17.03
N SER A 191 -8.99 -15.17 16.41
CA SER A 191 -9.18 -16.60 16.68
C SER A 191 -8.40 -17.10 17.91
N SER A 192 -7.57 -16.25 18.54
CA SER A 192 -6.77 -16.59 19.73
C SER A 192 -7.40 -16.18 21.07
N LEU A 193 -8.53 -15.45 21.07
CA LEU A 193 -9.11 -14.86 22.30
C LEU A 193 -10.50 -15.39 22.65
N SER A 194 -10.94 -16.48 22.01
CA SER A 194 -12.26 -17.07 22.27
C SER A 194 -12.17 -18.57 22.52
N TYR A 195 -11.55 -18.99 23.63
CA TYR A 195 -11.90 -20.26 24.29
C TYR A 195 -11.41 -20.29 25.73
N SER A 196 -12.29 -19.96 26.68
CA SER A 196 -12.34 -20.56 28.02
C SER A 196 -13.60 -20.08 28.74
N ASN A 197 -14.75 -20.57 28.26
CA ASN A 197 -15.93 -20.70 29.10
C ASN A 197 -16.17 -22.20 29.32
N THR A 198 -15.64 -22.72 30.43
CA THR A 198 -16.11 -23.98 31.02
C THR A 198 -16.23 -23.81 32.54
N PRO A 199 -17.27 -24.38 33.17
CA PRO A 199 -17.79 -23.94 34.46
C PRO A 199 -17.17 -24.67 35.66
N LEU A 200 -17.33 -24.02 36.82
CA LEU A 200 -16.95 -24.39 38.18
C LEU A 200 -17.33 -25.82 38.62
N SER A 201 -16.39 -26.51 39.29
CA SER A 201 -16.66 -27.44 40.42
C SER A 201 -15.37 -27.92 41.13
N PRO A 202 -15.42 -28.44 42.38
CA PRO A 202 -14.79 -27.77 43.53
C PRO A 202 -13.69 -28.58 44.26
N PHE A 203 -12.90 -27.84 45.05
CA PHE A 203 -12.18 -28.20 46.30
C PHE A 203 -11.44 -29.55 46.42
N ARG A 204 -10.10 -29.48 46.62
CA ARG A 204 -9.44 -30.14 47.78
C ARG A 204 -8.04 -29.53 48.07
N PRO A 205 -7.60 -29.39 49.34
CA PRO A 205 -6.49 -28.52 49.72
C PRO A 205 -5.12 -29.21 49.87
N SER A 206 -4.12 -28.32 49.94
CA SER A 206 -2.68 -28.40 50.27
C SER A 206 -2.16 -29.58 51.12
N PRO A 207 -0.83 -29.85 51.06
CA PRO A 207 0.05 -29.18 52.02
C PRO A 207 1.44 -28.74 51.48
N SER A 208 1.93 -27.60 52.00
CA SER A 208 3.36 -27.22 52.11
C SER A 208 3.95 -27.84 53.41
N PRO A 209 5.22 -27.62 53.87
CA PRO A 209 6.29 -26.69 53.46
C PRO A 209 7.70 -27.36 53.38
N THR A 210 8.77 -26.74 52.88
CA THR A 210 9.82 -26.03 53.66
C THR A 210 11.07 -25.72 52.79
N PRO A 211 12.01 -24.86 53.25
CA PRO A 211 12.87 -23.98 52.43
C PRO A 211 14.34 -24.43 52.36
N ASN A 212 15.16 -23.77 51.51
CA ASN A 212 16.49 -23.21 51.86
C ASN A 212 17.23 -22.60 50.63
N THR A 213 17.84 -21.44 50.91
CA THR A 213 18.85 -20.58 50.23
C THR A 213 20.13 -21.31 49.71
N PRO A 214 21.17 -20.67 49.11
CA PRO A 214 21.37 -19.30 48.57
C PRO A 214 22.15 -19.19 47.22
N LEU A 215 22.36 -17.92 46.77
CA LEU A 215 23.43 -17.35 45.92
C LEU A 215 24.58 -18.27 45.46
N SER A 216 24.89 -18.28 44.15
CA SER A 216 26.21 -17.85 43.68
C SER A 216 26.32 -17.72 42.15
N SER A 217 27.12 -16.73 41.80
CA SER A 217 27.68 -16.35 40.52
C SER A 217 28.37 -17.47 39.73
N HIS A 218 28.37 -17.38 38.40
CA HIS A 218 29.55 -17.32 37.52
C HIS A 218 29.15 -17.58 36.05
N SER A 219 29.58 -16.70 35.15
CA SER A 219 29.78 -17.03 33.74
C SER A 219 30.90 -18.08 33.61
N PRO A 220 30.89 -18.90 32.55
CA PRO A 220 31.80 -18.56 31.45
C PRO A 220 31.26 -18.84 30.05
N SER A 221 31.98 -18.24 29.10
CA SER A 221 31.91 -18.32 27.64
C SER A 221 32.47 -19.69 27.12
N PRO A 222 32.79 -19.91 25.82
CA PRO A 222 31.88 -20.39 24.77
C PRO A 222 32.39 -21.61 23.93
N SER A 223 31.47 -22.18 23.11
CA SER A 223 31.66 -22.97 21.85
C SER A 223 32.28 -24.39 21.96
N PRO A 224 32.27 -25.28 20.92
CA PRO A 224 31.72 -25.23 19.54
C PRO A 224 30.79 -26.46 19.23
N THR A 225 30.16 -26.72 18.07
CA THR A 225 30.69 -27.05 16.74
C THR A 225 29.52 -27.57 15.89
N GLY A 226 29.60 -27.44 14.56
CA GLY A 226 29.09 -28.48 13.66
C GLY A 226 27.94 -28.11 12.74
N ASN A 227 28.28 -27.62 11.55
CA ASN A 227 27.87 -28.15 10.24
C ASN A 227 27.51 -27.03 9.26
N ARG A 228 28.43 -26.76 8.34
CA ARG A 228 28.09 -26.81 6.91
C ARG A 228 29.35 -26.93 6.07
N SER A 229 29.34 -27.95 5.25
CA SER A 229 30.39 -28.30 4.33
C SER A 229 30.01 -27.83 2.91
N PHE A 230 31.06 -27.62 2.13
CA PHE A 230 31.12 -27.53 0.66
C PHE A 230 30.46 -26.34 -0.03
N PHE A 231 31.30 -25.45 -0.57
CA PHE A 231 31.52 -25.39 -2.02
C PHE A 231 32.80 -24.58 -2.33
N SER A 232 33.75 -25.21 -3.02
CA SER A 232 34.86 -24.52 -3.70
C SER A 232 34.50 -24.31 -5.18
N PRO A 233 35.08 -23.29 -5.84
CA PRO A 233 34.74 -22.86 -7.20
C PRO A 233 35.58 -23.58 -8.26
N PRO A 234 35.36 -23.29 -9.56
CA PRO A 234 36.50 -22.77 -10.31
C PRO A 234 36.18 -21.69 -11.36
N SER A 235 37.28 -21.10 -11.79
CA SER A 235 37.49 -19.92 -12.63
C SER A 235 37.11 -20.07 -14.12
N THR A 236 36.85 -18.91 -14.73
CA THR A 236 37.01 -18.44 -16.13
C THR A 236 38.30 -18.96 -16.83
N PRO A 237 38.56 -18.80 -18.17
CA PRO A 237 37.92 -17.93 -19.19
C PRO A 237 37.86 -18.45 -20.67
N ALA A 238 37.37 -17.58 -21.56
CA ALA A 238 37.77 -17.35 -22.97
C ALA A 238 36.99 -18.02 -24.14
N GLY A 239 36.62 -17.17 -25.11
CA GLY A 239 36.75 -17.49 -26.54
C GLY A 239 35.44 -17.64 -27.35
N PRO A 240 35.44 -17.30 -28.66
CA PRO A 240 34.31 -16.61 -29.29
C PRO A 240 33.62 -17.38 -30.45
N SER A 241 32.56 -16.75 -30.98
CA SER A 241 32.03 -16.90 -32.35
C SER A 241 31.10 -18.08 -32.63
N THR A 242 29.83 -17.79 -33.00
CA THR A 242 29.29 -18.02 -34.36
C THR A 242 27.78 -17.75 -34.40
N ASP A 243 27.39 -16.96 -35.40
CA ASP A 243 26.03 -16.79 -35.92
C ASP A 243 25.34 -18.15 -36.19
N PRO A 244 24.02 -18.20 -36.03
CA PRO A 244 23.21 -18.94 -36.97
C PRO A 244 22.14 -18.06 -37.62
N GLN A 245 22.28 -17.89 -38.94
CA GLN A 245 21.21 -17.46 -39.83
C GLN A 245 20.01 -18.40 -39.70
N PHE A 246 18.85 -17.85 -39.37
CA PHE A 246 17.57 -18.56 -39.46
C PHE A 246 16.79 -18.06 -40.69
N THR A 247 16.86 -18.88 -41.74
CA THR A 247 16.07 -18.77 -42.96
C THR A 247 14.59 -19.04 -42.64
N TYR A 248 13.74 -18.01 -42.74
CA TYR A 248 12.29 -18.18 -42.67
C TYR A 248 11.76 -18.67 -44.02
N HIS A 249 11.38 -19.95 -44.09
CA HIS A 249 10.55 -20.47 -45.16
C HIS A 249 9.09 -20.04 -44.96
N ARG A 250 8.62 -19.22 -45.90
CA ARG A 250 7.24 -18.77 -46.09
C ARG A 250 6.40 -19.88 -46.75
N PRO A 251 5.26 -20.32 -46.18
CA PRO A 251 4.28 -21.11 -46.91
C PRO A 251 3.37 -20.19 -47.75
N PRO A 252 2.95 -20.60 -48.96
CA PRO A 252 2.13 -19.80 -49.86
C PRO A 252 0.64 -19.80 -49.49
N THR A 253 0.03 -18.65 -49.70
CA THR A 253 -1.41 -18.39 -49.78
C THR A 253 -2.05 -19.07 -51.00
N PRO A 254 -3.27 -19.61 -50.88
CA PRO A 254 -4.17 -19.75 -52.03
C PRO A 254 -5.17 -18.59 -52.06
N SER A 255 -5.14 -17.85 -53.16
CA SER A 255 -6.14 -16.87 -53.57
C SER A 255 -7.22 -17.54 -54.43
N SER A 256 -8.42 -16.95 -54.40
CA SER A 256 -9.48 -17.02 -55.43
C SER A 256 -10.31 -18.33 -55.39
N THR A 257 -11.64 -18.35 -55.52
CA THR A 257 -12.45 -17.69 -56.57
C THR A 257 -13.95 -17.86 -56.24
N SER A 258 -14.70 -16.75 -56.33
CA SER A 258 -16.10 -16.59 -56.79
C SER A 258 -17.23 -17.57 -56.42
N SER A 259 -18.27 -17.01 -55.80
CA SER A 259 -19.69 -17.36 -56.01
C SER A 259 -20.13 -17.07 -57.46
N PRO A 260 -21.19 -17.74 -57.97
CA PRO A 260 -22.50 -17.08 -57.93
C PRO A 260 -23.71 -18.01 -57.63
N SER A 261 -24.78 -17.33 -57.23
CA SER A 261 -26.15 -17.66 -56.81
C SER A 261 -27.02 -18.51 -57.77
N PRO A 262 -28.37 -18.56 -57.62
CA PRO A 262 -29.13 -19.49 -56.79
C PRO A 262 -30.14 -20.32 -57.62
N THR A 263 -30.69 -21.40 -57.07
CA THR A 263 -31.95 -22.00 -57.59
C THR A 263 -32.90 -22.39 -56.46
N PRO A 264 -34.22 -22.31 -56.70
CA PRO A 264 -35.24 -22.32 -55.66
C PRO A 264 -35.87 -23.69 -55.46
N GLY A 265 -36.40 -23.91 -54.25
CA GLY A 265 -37.42 -24.93 -54.01
C GLY A 265 -36.96 -26.12 -53.19
N SER A 266 -37.11 -26.02 -51.87
CA SER A 266 -37.60 -27.16 -51.10
C SER A 266 -38.20 -26.68 -49.78
N SER A 267 -39.51 -26.88 -49.69
CA SER A 267 -40.35 -26.77 -48.51
C SER A 267 -39.75 -27.57 -47.34
N SER A 268 -39.18 -26.87 -46.37
CA SER A 268 -38.90 -27.43 -45.04
C SER A 268 -39.94 -26.92 -44.06
N GLN A 269 -40.92 -27.77 -43.78
CA GLN A 269 -41.97 -27.53 -42.80
C GLN A 269 -41.39 -27.19 -41.44
N SER A 270 -41.78 -26.03 -40.91
CA SER A 270 -41.58 -25.62 -39.53
C SER A 270 -42.20 -26.65 -38.59
N ARG A 271 -41.33 -27.30 -37.79
CA ARG A 271 -41.69 -28.37 -36.86
C ARG A 271 -41.84 -27.88 -35.40
N PHE A 272 -41.97 -26.56 -35.20
CA PHE A 272 -42.18 -25.99 -33.88
C PHE A 272 -43.67 -26.02 -33.52
N ASN A 273 -44.08 -27.13 -32.91
CA ASN A 273 -45.34 -27.20 -32.19
C ASN A 273 -45.32 -26.21 -31.02
N TYR A 274 -46.10 -25.13 -31.15
CA TYR A 274 -46.37 -24.19 -30.09
C TYR A 274 -47.21 -24.88 -29.01
N VAL A 275 -46.57 -25.49 -28.02
CA VAL A 275 -47.25 -25.96 -26.81
C VAL A 275 -47.49 -24.76 -25.91
N LYS A 276 -48.70 -24.16 -25.98
CA LYS A 276 -49.16 -23.17 -25.00
C LYS A 276 -49.36 -23.86 -23.63
N LYS A 277 -48.28 -23.99 -22.86
CA LYS A 277 -48.36 -24.36 -21.44
C LYS A 277 -48.88 -23.14 -20.67
N THR A 278 -50.15 -23.18 -20.30
CA THR A 278 -50.72 -22.21 -19.34
C THR A 278 -50.17 -22.56 -17.96
N ILE A 279 -49.10 -21.89 -17.55
CA ILE A 279 -48.50 -22.03 -16.22
C ILE A 279 -49.45 -21.33 -15.24
N ARG A 280 -50.12 -22.11 -14.38
CA ARG A 280 -50.85 -21.54 -13.24
C ARG A 280 -49.82 -21.00 -12.22
N PRO A 281 -49.93 -19.74 -11.76
CA PRO A 281 -48.98 -19.18 -10.81
C PRO A 281 -49.05 -19.92 -9.47
N GLN A 282 -47.90 -20.40 -8.97
CA GLN A 282 -47.78 -20.96 -7.62
C GLN A 282 -47.83 -19.81 -6.60
N THR A 283 -49.04 -19.43 -6.19
CA THR A 283 -49.30 -18.30 -5.30
C THR A 283 -48.73 -18.45 -3.88
N SER A 284 -48.55 -19.68 -3.37
CA SER A 284 -48.05 -19.91 -2.01
C SER A 284 -46.55 -19.61 -1.85
N LYS A 285 -45.72 -19.99 -2.82
CA LYS A 285 -44.26 -19.74 -2.79
C LYS A 285 -43.91 -18.27 -2.96
N ASN A 286 -44.75 -17.53 -3.69
CA ASN A 286 -44.56 -16.11 -3.89
C ASN A 286 -44.78 -15.29 -2.61
N ALA A 287 -45.68 -15.73 -1.72
CA ALA A 287 -45.93 -15.07 -0.45
C ALA A 287 -44.76 -15.25 0.54
N GLU A 288 -44.18 -16.45 0.59
CA GLU A 288 -43.02 -16.75 1.43
C GLU A 288 -41.77 -15.98 0.97
N LEU A 289 -41.55 -15.89 -0.36
CA LEU A 289 -40.47 -15.09 -0.93
C LEU A 289 -40.64 -13.59 -0.59
N LEU A 290 -41.86 -13.07 -0.63
CA LEU A 290 -42.13 -11.67 -0.27
C LEU A 290 -41.85 -11.39 1.22
N ALA A 291 -42.19 -12.32 2.10
CA ALA A 291 -41.92 -12.21 3.52
C ALA A 291 -40.40 -12.22 3.81
N TYR A 292 -39.66 -13.10 3.13
CA TYR A 292 -38.21 -13.16 3.24
C TYR A 292 -37.53 -11.87 2.76
N LEU A 293 -37.96 -11.32 1.61
CA LEU A 293 -37.45 -10.04 1.11
C LEU A 293 -37.71 -8.90 2.09
N LYS A 294 -38.92 -8.83 2.65
CA LYS A 294 -39.29 -7.82 3.64
C LYS A 294 -38.46 -7.94 4.92
N GLU A 295 -38.18 -9.15 5.40
CA GLU A 295 -37.32 -9.38 6.56
C GLU A 295 -35.86 -9.00 6.27
N SER A 296 -35.37 -9.27 5.05
CA SER A 296 -34.03 -8.87 4.62
C SER A 296 -33.88 -7.35 4.60
N ASP A 297 -34.84 -6.63 4.01
CA ASP A 297 -34.84 -5.17 3.95
C ASP A 297 -34.90 -4.52 5.33
N GLU A 298 -35.62 -5.15 6.28
CA GLU A 298 -35.70 -4.70 7.66
C GLU A 298 -34.35 -4.83 8.37
N LYS A 299 -33.67 -5.97 8.23
CA LYS A 299 -32.35 -6.18 8.82
C LYS A 299 -31.31 -5.23 8.25
N GLU A 300 -31.35 -4.97 6.93
CA GLU A 300 -30.43 -4.01 6.31
C GLU A 300 -30.71 -2.57 6.78
N ARG A 301 -31.96 -2.22 7.07
CA ARG A 301 -32.29 -0.93 7.67
C ARG A 301 -31.77 -0.82 9.10
N GLU A 302 -31.94 -1.86 9.92
CA GLU A 302 -31.45 -1.89 11.30
C GLU A 302 -29.92 -1.78 11.37
N ILE A 303 -29.21 -2.46 10.47
CA ILE A 303 -27.75 -2.35 10.36
C ILE A 303 -27.34 -0.91 10.02
N ARG A 304 -27.97 -0.30 9.01
CA ARG A 304 -27.69 1.09 8.62
C ARG A 304 -27.98 2.07 9.75
N GLU A 305 -29.11 1.93 10.46
CA GLU A 305 -29.43 2.78 11.60
C GLU A 305 -28.39 2.66 12.72
N LYS A 306 -27.91 1.44 13.00
CA LYS A 306 -26.87 1.21 14.00
C LYS A 306 -25.54 1.85 13.60
N GLU A 307 -25.16 1.77 12.33
CA GLU A 307 -23.94 2.42 11.80
C GLU A 307 -24.03 3.95 11.88
N VAL A 308 -25.17 4.52 11.45
CA VAL A 308 -25.42 5.96 11.53
C VAL A 308 -25.44 6.45 12.98
N SER A 309 -26.06 5.69 13.88
CA SER A 309 -26.06 6.01 15.31
C SER A 309 -24.64 5.97 15.90
N GLY A 310 -23.82 4.99 15.52
CA GLY A 310 -22.43 4.89 15.95
C GLY A 310 -21.59 6.07 15.47
N LEU A 311 -21.74 6.44 14.20
CA LEU A 311 -21.05 7.59 13.62
C LEU A 311 -21.46 8.91 14.30
N THR A 312 -22.75 9.07 14.58
CA THR A 312 -23.29 10.26 15.27
C THR A 312 -22.72 10.38 16.69
N ALA A 313 -22.64 9.27 17.43
CA ALA A 313 -22.03 9.25 18.76
C ALA A 313 -20.54 9.62 18.71
N PHE A 314 -19.81 9.09 17.73
CA PHE A 314 -18.39 9.41 17.53
C PHE A 314 -18.17 10.90 17.22
N MET A 315 -18.94 11.48 16.29
CA MET A 315 -18.85 12.90 15.96
C MET A 315 -19.14 13.79 17.19
N THR A 316 -20.11 13.39 18.01
CA THR A 316 -20.45 14.11 19.24
C THR A 316 -19.29 14.10 20.24
N GLU A 317 -18.62 12.97 20.42
CA GLU A 317 -17.47 12.86 21.32
C GLU A 317 -16.25 13.65 20.80
N MET A 318 -16.01 13.64 19.48
CA MET A 318 -14.97 14.49 18.88
C MET A 318 -15.23 15.97 19.11
N LEU A 319 -16.46 16.44 18.91
CA LEU A 319 -16.82 17.84 19.15
C LEU A 319 -16.64 18.23 20.62
N LYS A 320 -16.94 17.31 21.55
CA LYS A 320 -16.69 17.50 22.98
C LYS A 320 -15.19 17.61 23.28
N GLY A 321 -14.37 16.75 22.68
CA GLY A 321 -12.91 16.78 22.79
C GLY A 321 -12.33 18.11 22.27
N MET A 322 -12.78 18.58 21.11
CA MET A 322 -12.35 19.86 20.54
C MET A 322 -12.71 21.05 21.43
N LYS A 323 -13.91 21.07 22.02
CA LYS A 323 -14.31 22.12 22.97
C LYS A 323 -13.43 22.12 24.22
N SER A 324 -13.11 20.94 24.76
CA SER A 324 -12.22 20.82 25.92
C SER A 324 -10.81 21.32 25.61
N LEU A 325 -10.29 21.05 24.41
CA LEU A 325 -8.96 21.51 23.97
C LEU A 325 -8.93 23.03 23.84
N GLU A 326 -9.96 23.62 23.23
CA GLU A 326 -10.07 25.08 23.09
C GLU A 326 -10.17 25.76 24.46
N GLN A 327 -10.88 25.15 25.42
CA GLN A 327 -10.92 25.63 26.80
C GLN A 327 -9.52 25.63 27.44
N GLN A 328 -8.77 24.53 27.36
CA GLN A 328 -7.39 24.47 27.88
C GLN A 328 -6.48 25.53 27.23
N ARG A 329 -6.62 25.74 25.92
CA ARG A 329 -5.89 26.79 25.21
C ARG A 329 -6.23 28.19 25.73
N SER A 330 -7.51 28.47 26.00
CA SER A 330 -7.95 29.76 26.56
C SER A 330 -7.40 30.00 27.98
N GLU A 331 -7.35 28.95 28.81
CA GLU A 331 -6.83 29.02 30.19
C GLU A 331 -5.32 29.25 30.22
N THR A 332 -4.58 28.56 29.36
CA THR A 332 -3.13 28.74 29.21
C THR A 332 -2.77 30.14 28.70
N LEU A 333 -3.49 30.65 27.68
CA LEU A 333 -3.32 32.02 27.19
C LEU A 333 -3.60 33.06 28.28
N THR A 334 -4.65 32.84 29.08
CA THR A 334 -4.99 33.73 30.20
C THR A 334 -3.88 33.75 31.25
N THR A 335 -3.29 32.59 31.55
CA THR A 335 -2.17 32.47 32.48
C THR A 335 -0.91 33.16 31.97
N LEU A 336 -0.56 32.96 30.69
CA LEU A 336 0.56 33.64 30.05
C LEU A 336 0.39 35.17 30.06
N LYS A 337 -0.82 35.67 29.79
CA LYS A 337 -1.13 37.10 29.83
C LYS A 337 -0.94 37.69 31.24
N LYS A 338 -1.33 36.95 32.29
CA LYS A 338 -1.09 37.34 33.69
C LYS A 338 0.41 37.43 34.01
N ILE A 339 1.21 36.47 33.56
CA ILE A 339 2.67 36.46 33.74
C ILE A 339 3.32 37.66 33.04
N LEU A 340 2.93 37.93 31.79
CA LEU A 340 3.46 39.04 31.00
C LEU A 340 3.17 40.40 31.67
N ASN A 341 1.93 40.61 32.12
CA ASN A 341 1.52 41.84 32.80
C ASN A 341 2.25 42.05 34.13
N LYS A 342 2.53 40.97 34.89
CA LYS A 342 3.31 41.04 36.14
C LYS A 342 4.76 41.44 35.87
N LYS A 343 5.38 40.92 34.79
CA LYS A 343 6.75 41.27 34.40
C LYS A 343 6.88 42.72 33.95
N GLY A 344 5.87 43.27 33.26
CA GLY A 344 5.83 44.68 32.86
C GLY A 344 5.77 45.65 34.04
N ARG A 345 5.00 45.32 35.09
CA ARG A 345 4.92 46.17 36.31
C ARG A 345 6.22 46.20 37.10
N LYS A 346 6.94 45.07 37.23
CA LYS A 346 8.20 45.00 38.00
C LYS A 346 9.32 45.85 37.39
N ARG A 347 9.32 46.09 36.07
CA ARG A 347 10.30 46.97 35.40
C ARG A 347 10.02 48.46 35.59
N LYS A 348 8.78 48.86 35.83
CA LYS A 348 8.41 50.28 35.96
C LYS A 348 8.65 50.82 37.37
N GLN A 349 8.79 49.94 38.36
CA GLN A 349 8.97 50.29 39.77
C GLN A 349 10.44 50.29 40.22
N SER A 350 11.37 49.87 39.36
CA SER A 350 12.83 49.86 39.63
C SER A 350 13.56 51.02 38.93
N SER A 351 12.86 52.13 38.66
CA SER A 351 13.36 53.26 37.86
C SER A 351 13.09 54.61 38.53
N SER A 352 12.67 54.66 39.79
CA SER A 352 12.32 55.91 40.50
C SER A 352 13.16 56.22 41.73
N ASP A 353 14.22 55.47 42.01
CA ASP A 353 14.94 55.56 43.30
C ASP A 353 16.38 56.09 43.17
N ASP A 354 16.76 56.73 42.05
CA ASP A 354 18.13 57.25 41.82
C ASP A 354 18.19 58.77 41.50
N GLU A 355 17.24 59.58 41.96
CA GLU A 355 17.35 61.06 41.90
C GLU A 355 17.10 61.67 43.29
N ASP A 356 18.12 61.66 44.16
CA ASP A 356 18.33 62.64 45.23
C ASP A 356 19.71 62.38 45.87
N ASP A 357 20.76 63.02 45.31
CA ASP A 357 22.00 63.39 46.00
C ASP A 357 22.72 64.53 45.26
#